data_AF-A0A258YGM9-F1
#
_entry.id   AF-A0A258YGM9-F1
#
_cell.length_a   1.000
_cell.length_b   1.000
_cell.length_c   1.000
_cell.angle_alpha   90.00
_cell.angle_beta   90.00
_cell.angle_gamma   90.00
#
_symmetry.space_group_name_H-M   'P 1'
#
loop_
_entity.id
_entity.type
_entity.pdbx_description
1 polymer ?
#
loop_
_entity_poly.entity_id
_entity_poly.type
_entity_poly.pdbx_seq_one_letter_code
_entity_poly.pdbx_strand_id
1 'polypeptide(L)'
;VEQLINFATIESWTEADDVYCCLGATIKTVKTREAFTLVDLYAPLHIAKLQLSAGSKRFLVVSAAGANPKSSVFYNKTKGRLEEALKQLNYSSIYIFQPSFILGPRKESRWLEELGIFFALKAIPIMKGRFKKYIPVHAKAIARSMAYFASHSKTGIHIIPSNIIKQWEQPDFIPTT
;
A
#
# COMPACT_ATOMS: atom_id res chain seq x y z
N VAL A 1 -16.57 11.10 11.29
CA VAL A 1 -17.31 11.78 10.21
C VAL A 1 -16.85 11.17 8.90
N GLU A 2 -17.77 10.73 8.04
CA GLU A 2 -17.43 10.29 6.68
C GLU A 2 -17.60 11.48 5.73
N GLN A 3 -16.63 11.70 4.83
CA GLN A 3 -16.66 12.79 3.87
C GLN A 3 -16.27 12.28 2.49
N LEU A 4 -17.06 12.63 1.48
CA LEU A 4 -16.72 12.42 0.09
C LEU A 4 -15.95 13.64 -0.41
N ILE A 5 -14.72 13.44 -0.87
CA ILE A 5 -13.83 14.54 -1.28
C ILE A 5 -13.31 14.28 -2.69
N ASN A 6 -13.31 15.33 -3.52
CA ASN A 6 -12.63 15.29 -4.81
C ASN A 6 -11.14 15.59 -4.62
N PHE A 7 -10.30 14.57 -4.79
CA PHE A 7 -8.85 14.70 -4.64
C PHE A 7 -8.19 15.69 -5.61
N ALA A 8 -8.86 16.01 -6.73
CA ALA A 8 -8.33 16.96 -7.71
C ALA A 8 -8.49 18.42 -7.27
N THR A 9 -9.39 18.71 -6.34
CA THR A 9 -9.75 20.08 -5.94
C THR A 9 -9.59 20.32 -4.45
N ILE A 10 -9.06 19.35 -3.70
CA ILE A 10 -8.80 19.53 -2.27
C ILE A 10 -7.58 20.43 -2.09
N GLU A 11 -7.78 21.56 -1.41
CA GLU A 11 -6.74 22.56 -1.13
C GLU A 11 -6.26 22.53 0.33
N SER A 12 -7.12 22.07 1.24
CA SER A 12 -6.84 21.94 2.66
C SER A 12 -7.48 20.68 3.21
N TRP A 13 -6.86 20.07 4.21
CA TRP A 13 -7.44 18.94 4.92
C TRP A 13 -7.44 19.19 6.42
N THR A 14 -8.30 18.49 7.15
CA THR A 14 -8.36 18.59 8.61
C THR A 14 -7.07 18.06 9.22
N GLU A 15 -6.64 18.69 10.31
CA GLU A 15 -5.49 18.24 11.10
C GLU A 15 -5.62 16.75 11.45
N ALA A 16 -4.53 16.02 11.26
CA ALA A 16 -4.40 14.62 11.63
C ALA A 16 -2.95 14.31 11.97
N ASP A 17 -2.68 13.49 12.98
CA ASP A 17 -1.33 12.98 13.22
C ASP A 17 -0.93 11.93 12.15
N ASP A 18 -1.91 11.11 11.73
CA ASP A 18 -1.71 9.90 10.92
C ASP A 18 -2.56 9.92 9.66
N VAL A 19 -1.93 9.64 8.52
CA VAL A 19 -2.62 9.55 7.24
C VAL A 19 -2.50 8.13 6.68
N TYR A 20 -3.65 7.50 6.44
CA TYR A 20 -3.74 6.17 5.85
C TYR A 20 -4.20 6.29 4.40
N CYS A 21 -3.29 6.09 3.45
CA CYS A 21 -3.57 6.13 2.03
C CYS A 21 -3.74 4.71 1.48
N CYS A 22 -5.00 4.30 1.32
CA CYS A 22 -5.39 3.02 0.71
C CYS A 22 -5.86 3.18 -0.74
N LEU A 23 -5.56 4.32 -1.38
CA LEU A 23 -5.91 4.57 -2.77
C LEU A 23 -5.15 3.62 -3.71
N GLY A 24 -5.88 3.08 -4.68
CA GLY A 24 -5.29 2.31 -5.75
C GLY A 24 -6.34 1.71 -6.66
N ALA A 25 -6.20 1.95 -7.96
CA ALA A 25 -7.03 1.43 -9.02
C ALA A 25 -6.43 0.15 -9.63
N THR A 26 -7.10 -0.38 -10.64
CA THR A 26 -6.49 -1.27 -11.62
C THR A 26 -6.69 -0.67 -13.00
N ILE A 27 -5.81 -1.00 -13.95
CA ILE A 27 -6.01 -0.59 -15.34
C ILE A 27 -7.38 -1.08 -15.86
N LYS A 28 -7.88 -2.23 -15.38
CA LYS A 28 -9.25 -2.69 -15.70
C LYS A 28 -10.33 -1.70 -15.26
N THR A 29 -10.23 -1.17 -14.04
CA THR A 29 -11.27 -0.31 -13.46
C THR A 29 -11.24 1.10 -14.05
N VAL A 30 -10.05 1.69 -14.21
CA VAL A 30 -9.90 3.07 -14.70
C VAL A 30 -9.66 3.17 -16.21
N LYS A 31 -9.52 2.04 -16.90
CA LYS A 31 -9.41 1.86 -18.37
C LYS A 31 -8.19 2.47 -19.05
N THR A 32 -7.60 3.54 -18.52
CA THR A 32 -6.46 4.24 -19.14
C THR A 32 -5.24 4.31 -18.22
N ARG A 33 -4.05 4.52 -18.79
CA ARG A 33 -2.80 4.68 -18.03
C ARG A 33 -2.77 6.03 -17.32
N GLU A 34 -3.35 7.04 -17.91
CA GLU A 34 -3.42 8.41 -17.40
C GLU A 34 -4.28 8.42 -16.13
N ALA A 35 -5.47 7.81 -16.19
CA ALA A 35 -6.35 7.69 -15.03
C ALA A 35 -5.72 6.81 -13.94
N PHE A 36 -5.02 5.74 -14.30
CA PHE A 36 -4.26 4.94 -13.33
C PHE A 36 -3.15 5.77 -12.67
N THR A 37 -2.40 6.56 -13.43
CA THR A 37 -1.35 7.42 -12.90
C THR A 37 -1.91 8.49 -11.97
N LEU A 38 -3.07 9.06 -12.30
CA LEU A 38 -3.77 10.00 -11.43
C LEU A 38 -4.09 9.37 -10.08
N VAL A 39 -4.71 8.18 -10.07
CA VAL A 39 -5.16 7.51 -8.84
C VAL A 39 -4.02 6.89 -8.04
N ASP A 40 -3.04 6.27 -8.68
CA ASP A 40 -2.00 5.48 -8.00
C ASP A 40 -0.68 6.22 -7.79
N LEU A 41 -0.53 7.44 -8.31
CA LEU A 41 0.66 8.28 -8.11
C LEU A 41 0.31 9.70 -7.68
N TYR A 42 -0.42 10.45 -8.51
CA TYR A 42 -0.58 11.88 -8.26
C TYR A 42 -1.50 12.19 -7.07
N ALA A 43 -2.65 11.54 -6.96
CA ALA A 43 -3.57 11.78 -5.85
C ALA A 43 -2.94 11.41 -4.48
N PRO A 44 -2.33 10.23 -4.28
CA PRO A 44 -1.64 9.91 -3.02
C PRO A 44 -0.53 10.90 -2.68
N LEU A 45 0.26 11.33 -3.67
CA LEU A 45 1.35 12.29 -3.45
C LEU A 45 0.82 13.68 -3.10
N HIS A 46 -0.26 14.13 -3.75
CA HIS A 46 -0.93 15.39 -3.44
C HIS A 46 -1.45 15.39 -2.01
N ILE A 47 -2.15 14.32 -1.62
CA ILE A 47 -2.65 14.13 -0.26
C ILE A 47 -1.52 14.15 0.78
N ALA A 48 -0.40 13.46 0.49
CA ALA A 48 0.77 13.46 1.37
C ALA A 48 1.35 14.87 1.54
N LYS A 49 1.43 15.67 0.49
CA LYS A 49 1.94 17.04 0.60
C LYS A 49 1.02 17.92 1.44
N LEU A 50 -0.28 17.86 1.18
CA LEU A 50 -1.27 18.65 1.93
C LEU A 50 -1.26 18.32 3.41
N GLN A 51 -1.24 17.03 3.76
CA GLN A 51 -1.24 16.63 5.17
C GLN A 51 0.07 16.94 5.88
N LEU A 52 1.21 16.82 5.18
CA LEU A 52 2.47 17.27 5.75
C LEU A 52 2.43 18.77 6.08
N SER A 53 1.87 19.60 5.18
CA SER A 53 1.66 21.03 5.43
C SER A 53 0.65 21.31 6.55
N ALA A 54 -0.31 20.42 6.77
CA ALA A 54 -1.27 20.48 7.87
C ALA A 54 -0.73 19.90 9.19
N GLY A 55 0.54 19.49 9.24
CA GLY A 55 1.21 19.06 10.47
C GLY A 55 1.18 17.55 10.76
N SER A 56 0.69 16.72 9.82
CA SER A 56 0.75 15.27 9.98
C SER A 56 2.18 14.76 10.11
N LYS A 57 2.38 13.83 11.05
CA LYS A 57 3.69 13.27 11.39
C LYS A 57 3.97 11.96 10.69
N ARG A 58 2.91 11.20 10.36
CA ARG A 58 3.03 9.84 9.84
C ARG A 58 2.18 9.64 8.59
N PHE A 59 2.79 9.07 7.55
CA PHE A 59 2.10 8.73 6.31
C PHE A 59 2.25 7.23 6.03
N LEU A 60 1.13 6.52 5.97
CA LEU A 60 1.05 5.08 5.76
C LEU A 60 0.35 4.81 4.43
N VAL A 61 1.01 4.13 3.49
CA VAL A 61 0.50 3.92 2.13
C VAL A 61 0.51 2.46 1.72
N VAL A 62 -0.55 2.02 1.04
CA VAL A 62 -0.60 0.71 0.37
C VAL A 62 -0.05 0.84 -1.06
N SER A 63 1.18 0.36 -1.23
CA SER A 63 1.85 0.22 -2.53
C SER A 63 1.67 -1.20 -3.08
N ALA A 64 2.73 -1.83 -3.60
CA ALA A 64 2.69 -3.16 -4.18
C ALA A 64 4.06 -3.86 -4.12
N ALA A 65 4.03 -5.19 -4.01
CA ALA A 65 5.21 -6.01 -4.18
C ALA A 65 5.79 -5.83 -5.59
N GLY A 66 7.10 -5.52 -5.66
CA GLY A 66 7.78 -5.30 -6.95
C GLY A 66 7.69 -3.86 -7.47
N ALA A 67 7.13 -2.93 -6.70
CA ALA A 67 7.22 -1.50 -6.97
C ALA A 67 8.68 -1.08 -7.21
N ASN A 68 8.94 -0.48 -8.36
CA ASN A 68 10.27 -0.06 -8.77
C ASN A 68 10.15 1.03 -9.86
N PRO A 69 10.63 2.26 -9.62
CA PRO A 69 10.51 3.38 -10.56
C PRO A 69 11.23 3.14 -11.91
N LYS A 70 12.16 2.16 -11.95
CA LYS A 70 12.91 1.73 -13.14
C LYS A 70 12.30 0.50 -13.83
N SER A 71 11.16 -0.02 -13.38
CA SER A 71 10.51 -1.19 -13.99
C SER A 71 10.03 -0.90 -15.42
N SER A 72 10.11 -1.90 -16.30
CA SER A 72 9.45 -1.90 -17.61
C SER A 72 7.94 -2.13 -17.50
N VAL A 73 7.47 -2.73 -16.40
CA VAL A 73 6.05 -2.98 -16.13
C VAL A 73 5.43 -1.69 -15.60
N PHE A 74 4.50 -1.10 -16.37
CA PHE A 74 3.85 0.18 -16.06
C PHE A 74 3.30 0.26 -14.63
N TYR A 75 2.59 -0.77 -14.18
CA TYR A 75 2.04 -0.84 -12.81
C TYR A 75 3.14 -0.70 -11.73
N ASN A 76 4.19 -1.53 -11.81
CA ASN A 76 5.32 -1.49 -10.88
C ASN A 76 6.10 -0.18 -10.95
N LYS A 77 6.23 0.37 -12.17
CA LYS A 77 6.87 1.66 -12.42
C LYS A 77 6.15 2.80 -11.71
N THR A 78 4.83 2.88 -11.86
CA THR A 78 4.00 3.92 -11.26
C THR A 78 4.00 3.81 -9.73
N LYS A 79 3.82 2.61 -9.17
CA LYS A 79 3.91 2.39 -7.72
C LYS A 79 5.30 2.75 -7.18
N GLY A 80 6.38 2.35 -7.87
CA GLY A 80 7.74 2.70 -7.45
C GLY A 80 8.05 4.19 -7.53
N ARG A 81 7.48 4.90 -8.51
CA ARG A 81 7.58 6.38 -8.59
C ARG A 81 6.87 7.06 -7.41
N LEU A 82 5.72 6.54 -6.98
CA LEU A 82 5.04 7.04 -5.79
C LEU A 82 5.91 6.85 -4.56
N GLU A 83 6.44 5.64 -4.37
CA GLU A 83 7.33 5.35 -3.23
C GLU A 83 8.54 6.28 -3.19
N GLU A 84 9.24 6.47 -4.31
CA GLU A 84 10.37 7.40 -4.36
C GLU A 84 9.96 8.84 -4.05
N ALA A 85 8.83 9.31 -4.58
CA ALA A 85 8.36 10.66 -4.32
C ALA A 85 7.99 10.89 -2.86
N LEU A 86 7.35 9.89 -2.22
CA LEU A 86 7.00 9.97 -0.79
C LEU A 86 8.24 10.01 0.09
N LYS A 87 9.30 9.24 -0.24
CA LYS A 87 10.56 9.23 0.53
C LYS A 87 11.27 10.59 0.57
N GLN A 88 10.94 11.51 -0.35
CA GLN A 88 11.49 12.87 -0.36
C GLN A 88 10.71 13.83 0.55
N LEU A 89 9.63 13.38 1.18
CA LEU A 89 8.81 14.18 2.09
C LEU A 89 9.33 14.06 3.54
N ASN A 90 9.33 15.17 4.26
CA ASN A 90 9.87 15.28 5.62
C ASN A 90 8.86 14.85 6.71
N TYR A 91 8.17 13.74 6.51
CA TYR A 91 7.39 13.11 7.56
C TYR A 91 8.32 12.55 8.65
N SER A 92 7.87 12.56 9.91
CA SER A 92 8.59 11.87 10.99
C SER A 92 8.66 10.36 10.72
N SER A 93 7.63 9.78 10.11
CA SER A 93 7.64 8.38 9.69
C SER A 93 6.84 8.14 8.42
N ILE A 94 7.38 7.33 7.51
CA ILE A 94 6.69 6.88 6.29
C ILE A 94 6.66 5.37 6.30
N TYR A 95 5.46 4.78 6.19
CA TYR A 95 5.27 3.34 6.10
C TYR A 95 4.73 2.97 4.72
N ILE A 96 5.50 2.17 3.98
CA ILE A 96 5.17 1.72 2.63
C ILE A 96 4.87 0.22 2.69
N PHE A 97 3.59 -0.13 2.60
CA PHE A 97 3.14 -1.52 2.59
C PHE A 97 3.19 -2.05 1.16
N GLN A 98 3.92 -3.14 0.95
CA GLN A 98 4.11 -3.77 -0.36
C GLN A 98 3.46 -5.17 -0.38
N PRO A 99 2.11 -5.25 -0.32
CA PRO A 99 1.41 -6.53 -0.48
C PRO A 99 1.58 -7.03 -1.91
N SER A 100 1.56 -8.35 -2.10
CA SER A 100 1.44 -8.93 -3.45
C SER A 100 -0.02 -9.02 -3.87
N PHE A 101 -0.62 -10.20 -3.78
CA PHE A 101 -2.03 -10.42 -4.04
C PHE A 101 -2.83 -10.21 -2.77
N ILE A 102 -3.86 -9.37 -2.85
CA ILE A 102 -4.73 -9.08 -1.71
C ILE A 102 -5.96 -9.96 -1.79
N LEU A 103 -6.09 -10.90 -0.84
CA LEU A 103 -7.20 -11.83 -0.68
C LEU A 103 -8.36 -11.20 0.13
N GLY A 104 -9.59 -11.62 -0.18
CA GLY A 104 -10.81 -11.20 0.51
C GLY A 104 -12.02 -11.13 -0.42
N PRO A 105 -13.25 -11.05 0.14
CA PRO A 105 -14.47 -10.96 -0.64
C PRO A 105 -14.44 -9.67 -1.47
N ARG A 106 -14.42 -9.79 -2.79
CA ARG A 106 -14.50 -8.67 -3.74
C ARG A 106 -15.50 -9.01 -4.83
N LYS A 107 -16.27 -8.02 -5.28
CA LYS A 107 -17.09 -8.12 -6.49
C LYS A 107 -16.24 -8.24 -7.77
N GLU A 108 -15.02 -7.69 -7.74
CA GLU A 108 -14.08 -7.75 -8.87
C GLU A 108 -12.76 -8.40 -8.43
N SER A 109 -12.49 -9.60 -8.95
CA SER A 109 -11.24 -10.32 -8.78
C SER A 109 -10.13 -9.52 -9.46
N ARG A 110 -9.17 -9.05 -8.66
CA ARG A 110 -7.96 -8.33 -9.12
C ARG A 110 -7.01 -9.33 -9.79
N TRP A 111 -7.43 -9.86 -10.94
CA TRP A 111 -6.71 -10.74 -11.87
C TRP A 111 -5.89 -11.86 -11.24
N LEU A 112 -6.56 -12.99 -11.01
CA LEU A 112 -6.08 -14.34 -11.34
C LEU A 112 -7.26 -15.24 -10.98
N GLU A 113 -7.69 -16.08 -11.92
CA GLU A 113 -8.68 -17.13 -11.66
C GLU A 113 -8.40 -17.83 -10.33
N GLU A 114 -9.44 -18.38 -9.71
CA GLU A 114 -9.32 -19.21 -8.49
C GLU A 114 -8.19 -20.24 -8.60
N LEU A 115 -7.91 -20.74 -9.81
CA LEU A 115 -6.79 -21.63 -10.14
C LEU A 115 -5.40 -21.01 -9.90
N GLY A 116 -5.15 -19.79 -10.36
CA GLY A 116 -3.87 -19.11 -10.17
C GLY A 116 -3.59 -18.77 -8.72
N ILE A 117 -4.63 -18.39 -7.97
CA ILE A 117 -4.56 -18.20 -6.51
C ILE A 117 -4.31 -19.55 -5.82
N PHE A 118 -5.00 -20.61 -6.22
CA PHE A 118 -4.83 -21.95 -5.67
C PHE A 118 -3.40 -22.48 -5.82
N PHE A 119 -2.81 -22.38 -7.02
CA PHE A 119 -1.41 -22.78 -7.24
C PHE A 119 -0.43 -21.90 -6.48
N ALA A 120 -0.66 -20.58 -6.42
CA ALA A 120 0.17 -19.67 -5.65
C ALA A 120 0.15 -20.01 -4.14
N LEU A 121 -1.02 -20.35 -3.59
CA LEU A 121 -1.16 -20.78 -2.20
C LEU A 121 -0.43 -22.10 -1.92
N LYS A 122 -0.53 -23.09 -2.82
CA LYS A 122 0.20 -24.37 -2.70
C LYS A 122 1.71 -24.22 -2.82
N ALA A 123 2.20 -23.18 -3.51
CA ALA A 123 3.63 -22.92 -3.65
C ALA A 123 4.27 -22.24 -2.41
N ILE A 124 3.46 -21.69 -1.49
CA ILE A 124 3.97 -20.96 -0.31
C ILE A 124 5.00 -21.74 0.53
N PRO A 125 4.79 -23.04 0.85
CA PRO A 125 5.76 -23.81 1.66
C PRO A 125 7.13 -23.95 0.99
N ILE A 126 7.17 -23.82 -0.35
CA ILE A 126 8.37 -24.01 -1.19
C ILE A 126 9.07 -22.66 -1.45
N MET A 127 8.39 -21.53 -1.25
CA MET A 127 8.93 -20.19 -1.49
C MET A 127 10.04 -19.83 -0.48
N LYS A 128 11.30 -19.89 -0.94
CA LYS A 128 12.49 -19.50 -0.18
C LYS A 128 13.09 -18.17 -0.68
N GLY A 129 13.82 -17.49 0.21
CA GLY A 129 14.60 -16.28 -0.12
C GLY A 129 13.77 -15.13 -0.70
N ARG A 130 14.24 -14.59 -1.83
CA ARG A 130 13.73 -13.37 -2.49
C ARG A 130 12.26 -13.45 -2.93
N PHE A 131 11.69 -14.65 -3.00
CA PHE A 131 10.31 -14.85 -3.42
C PHE A 131 9.30 -14.60 -2.31
N LYS A 132 9.70 -14.66 -1.02
CA LYS A 132 8.77 -14.48 0.11
C LYS A 132 7.97 -13.16 0.07
N LYS A 133 8.53 -12.10 -0.53
CA LYS A 133 7.83 -10.82 -0.73
C LYS A 133 6.62 -10.88 -1.66
N TYR A 134 6.41 -11.99 -2.37
CA TYR A 134 5.28 -12.19 -3.28
C TYR A 134 4.16 -13.08 -2.68
N ILE A 135 4.24 -13.46 -1.40
CA ILE A 135 3.20 -14.28 -0.75
C ILE A 135 1.87 -13.50 -0.64
N PRO A 136 0.72 -14.06 -1.09
CA PRO A 136 -0.59 -13.43 -0.96
C PRO A 136 -1.00 -13.15 0.49
N VAL A 137 -1.67 -12.02 0.72
CA VAL A 137 -2.10 -11.54 2.04
C VAL A 137 -3.56 -11.10 2.04
N HIS A 138 -4.26 -11.28 3.16
CA HIS A 138 -5.61 -10.77 3.31
C HIS A 138 -5.64 -9.25 3.56
N ALA A 139 -6.68 -8.58 3.06
CA ALA A 139 -6.89 -7.15 3.33
C ALA A 139 -6.93 -6.83 4.84
N LYS A 140 -7.50 -7.74 5.64
CA LYS A 140 -7.53 -7.63 7.11
C LYS A 140 -6.11 -7.57 7.71
N ALA A 141 -5.16 -8.35 7.19
CA ALA A 141 -3.79 -8.35 7.67
C ALA A 141 -3.06 -7.03 7.35
N ILE A 142 -3.29 -6.47 6.16
CA ILE A 142 -2.80 -5.14 5.81
C ILE A 142 -3.32 -4.12 6.81
N ALA A 143 -4.64 -4.04 7.01
CA ALA A 143 -5.26 -3.08 7.93
C ALA A 143 -4.74 -3.21 9.37
N ARG A 144 -4.63 -4.46 9.89
CA ARG A 144 -4.07 -4.72 11.23
C ARG A 144 -2.63 -4.24 11.34
N SER A 145 -1.79 -4.57 10.36
CA SER A 145 -0.39 -4.13 10.37
C SER A 145 -0.27 -2.61 10.30
N MET A 146 -1.08 -1.93 9.48
CA MET A 146 -1.10 -0.47 9.40
C MET A 146 -1.44 0.18 10.74
N ALA A 147 -2.48 -0.30 11.42
CA ALA A 147 -2.87 0.21 12.74
C ALA A 147 -1.77 -0.01 13.79
N TYR A 148 -1.08 -1.15 13.75
CA TYR A 148 0.04 -1.41 14.65
C TYR A 148 1.22 -0.46 14.38
N PHE A 149 1.66 -0.30 13.14
CA PHE A 149 2.81 0.54 12.83
C PHE A 149 2.55 2.03 13.09
N ALA A 150 1.31 2.48 12.98
CA ALA A 150 0.95 3.84 13.39
C ALA A 150 1.06 4.04 14.91
N SER A 151 0.54 3.08 15.71
CA SER A 151 0.60 3.13 17.18
C SER A 151 1.99 2.90 17.76
N HIS A 152 2.85 2.15 17.05
CA HIS A 152 4.22 1.82 17.45
C HIS A 152 5.24 2.45 16.49
N SER A 153 5.03 3.73 16.19
CA SER A 153 5.80 4.42 15.15
C SER A 153 7.28 4.52 15.53
N LYS A 154 8.14 4.24 14.56
CA LYS A 154 9.59 4.45 14.60
C LYS A 154 9.91 5.53 13.57
N THR A 155 10.81 6.46 13.88
CA THR A 155 11.20 7.50 12.93
C THR A 155 11.82 6.93 11.66
N GLY A 156 11.66 7.63 10.54
CA GLY A 156 12.26 7.25 9.25
C GLY A 156 11.31 6.53 8.29
N ILE A 157 11.89 5.91 7.26
CA ILE A 157 11.17 5.27 6.16
C ILE A 157 11.19 3.75 6.36
N HIS A 158 10.01 3.13 6.37
CA HIS A 158 9.83 1.70 6.61
C HIS A 158 9.11 1.06 5.44
N ILE A 159 9.72 0.04 4.84
CA ILE A 159 9.10 -0.78 3.80
C ILE A 159 8.64 -2.09 4.43
N ILE A 160 7.33 -2.36 4.36
CA ILE A 160 6.71 -3.54 4.96
C ILE A 160 6.30 -4.51 3.83
N PRO A 161 7.14 -5.52 3.53
CA PRO A 161 6.86 -6.45 2.43
C PRO A 161 5.78 -7.47 2.80
N SER A 162 5.21 -8.11 1.77
CA SER A 162 4.09 -9.04 1.90
C SER A 162 4.31 -10.17 2.93
N ASN A 163 5.52 -10.70 3.08
CA ASN A 163 5.81 -11.73 4.08
C ASN A 163 5.78 -11.24 5.53
N ILE A 164 6.01 -9.95 5.77
CA ILE A 164 5.84 -9.36 7.10
C ILE A 164 4.36 -9.13 7.35
N ILE A 165 3.64 -8.58 6.35
CA ILE A 165 2.18 -8.40 6.41
C ILE A 165 1.46 -9.74 6.67
N LYS A 166 1.93 -10.83 6.05
CA LYS A 166 1.34 -12.17 6.18
C LYS A 166 1.21 -12.65 7.63
N GLN A 167 2.15 -12.28 8.50
CA GLN A 167 2.16 -12.70 9.90
C GLN A 167 0.93 -12.16 10.65
N TRP A 168 0.41 -11.01 10.23
CA TRP A 168 -0.78 -10.36 10.80
C TRP A 168 -2.11 -11.04 10.46
N GLU A 169 -2.09 -12.10 9.65
CA GLU A 169 -3.27 -12.94 9.45
C GLU A 169 -3.58 -13.80 10.68
N GLN A 170 -2.57 -14.14 11.48
CA GLN A 170 -2.82 -14.89 12.71
C GLN A 170 -3.49 -13.96 13.75
N PRO A 171 -4.63 -14.36 14.34
CA PRO A 171 -5.34 -13.54 15.32
C PRO A 171 -4.45 -13.12 16.49
N ASP A 172 -3.60 -14.03 16.97
CA ASP A 172 -2.77 -13.83 18.15
C ASP A 172 -1.33 -13.44 17.82
N PHE A 173 -1.07 -12.97 16.60
CA PHE A 173 0.26 -12.52 16.22
C PHE A 173 0.68 -11.32 17.07
N ILE A 174 1.75 -11.50 17.84
CA ILE A 174 2.44 -10.45 18.57
C ILE A 174 3.76 -10.19 17.84
N PRO A 175 3.98 -9.00 17.27
CA PRO A 175 5.24 -8.69 16.62
C PRO A 175 6.38 -8.67 17.65
N THR A 176 7.40 -9.50 17.43
CA THR A 176 8.69 -9.37 18.11
C THR A 176 9.39 -8.12 17.57
N THR A 177 9.71 -7.20 18.48
CA THR A 177 10.27 -5.83 18.30
C THR A 177 11.32 -5.63 17.22
#